data_AF-A0A0P0H567-F1
#
_entry.id   AF-A0A0P0H567-F1
#
_cell.length_a   1.000
_cell.length_b   1.000
_cell.length_c   1.000
_cell.angle_alpha   90.00
_cell.angle_beta   90.00
_cell.angle_gamma   90.00
#
_symmetry.space_group_name_H-M   'P 1'
#
loop_
_entity.id
_entity.type
_entity.pdbx_description
1 polymer ?
#
loop_
_entity_poly.entity_id
_entity_poly.type
_entity_poly.pdbx_seq_one_letter_code
_entity_poly.pdbx_strand_id
1 'polypeptide(L)'
;MCSAIKYSFADIGDIIRGRDIWNNSDSQNIQKHLKEIFKKIHEQNGIKEKYPSDSENTNPPYKTLRDDWWTANREQIWKAMNCGNTTTCGTTPLDDYIPQELRWLDEWSHTYCVQRKKY
;
A
#
# COMPACT_ATOMS: atom_id res chain seq x y z
N MET A 1 11.73 -11.01 11.21
CA MET A 1 10.54 -11.53 10.52
C MET A 1 9.41 -10.51 10.48
N CYS A 2 8.88 -10.08 11.63
CA CYS A 2 7.73 -9.15 11.63
C CYS A 2 8.01 -7.77 11.03
N SER A 3 9.22 -7.22 11.13
CA SER A 3 9.55 -5.94 10.47
C SER A 3 9.40 -6.01 8.95
N ALA A 4 9.88 -7.09 8.33
CA ALA A 4 9.72 -7.30 6.89
C ALA A 4 8.24 -7.38 6.47
N ILE A 5 7.40 -8.07 7.25
CA ILE A 5 5.96 -8.16 6.98
C ILE A 5 5.30 -6.77 7.11
N LYS A 6 5.73 -5.94 8.06
CA LYS A 6 5.23 -4.56 8.20
C LYS A 6 5.62 -3.67 7.01
N TYR A 7 6.86 -3.76 6.53
CA TYR A 7 7.28 -3.03 5.32
C TYR A 7 6.48 -3.50 4.10
N SER A 8 6.31 -4.81 3.90
CA SER A 8 5.48 -5.34 2.82
C SER A 8 4.03 -4.88 2.91
N PHE A 9 3.45 -4.80 4.11
CA PHE A 9 2.09 -4.31 4.32
C PHE A 9 1.96 -2.84 3.90
N ALA A 10 2.93 -2.01 4.30
CA ALA A 10 2.96 -0.60 3.95
C ALA A 10 3.14 -0.38 2.44
N ASP A 11 4.00 -1.18 1.79
CA ASP A 11 4.22 -1.11 0.34
C ASP A 11 2.99 -1.55 -0.45
N ILE A 12 2.28 -2.61 -0.03
CA ILE A 12 0.98 -2.98 -0.61
C ILE A 12 -0.01 -1.80 -0.49
N GLY A 13 -0.03 -1.13 0.67
CA GLY A 13 -0.87 0.04 0.88
C GLY A 13 -0.55 1.18 -0.09
N ASP A 14 0.72 1.44 -0.36
CA ASP A 14 1.13 2.47 -1.33
C ASP A 14 0.88 2.08 -2.78
N ILE A 15 1.02 0.79 -3.14
CA ILE A 15 0.61 0.29 -4.45
C ILE A 15 -0.89 0.49 -4.65
N ILE A 16 -1.71 0.06 -3.68
CA ILE A 16 -3.17 0.20 -3.75
C ILE A 16 -3.60 1.66 -3.78
N ARG A 17 -2.93 2.56 -3.04
CA ARG A 17 -3.25 4.00 -3.02
C ARG A 17 -2.64 4.81 -4.17
N GLY A 18 -1.73 4.21 -4.95
CA GLY A 18 -1.06 4.88 -6.07
C GLY A 18 0.02 5.85 -5.64
N ARG A 19 0.63 5.58 -4.48
CA ARG A 19 1.72 6.36 -3.86
C ARG A 19 3.08 5.68 -4.00
N ASP A 20 3.09 4.43 -4.45
CA ASP A 20 4.32 3.66 -4.64
C ASP A 20 5.26 4.34 -5.64
N ILE A 21 6.52 4.51 -5.25
CA ILE A 21 7.55 5.23 -6.00
C ILE A 21 8.29 4.33 -7.00
N TRP A 22 8.07 3.00 -6.92
CA TRP A 22 8.67 2.06 -7.87
C TRP A 22 7.97 2.14 -9.23
N ASN A 23 8.66 2.67 -10.24
CA ASN A 23 8.07 2.92 -11.55
C ASN A 23 8.75 2.12 -12.67
N ASN A 24 8.47 0.81 -12.72
CA ASN A 24 8.86 -0.08 -13.82
C ASN A 24 7.64 -0.52 -14.66
N SER A 25 7.87 -1.29 -15.74
CA SER A 25 6.79 -1.79 -16.61
C SER A 25 5.72 -2.57 -15.85
N ASP A 26 6.12 -3.37 -14.87
CA ASP A 26 5.20 -4.23 -14.11
C ASP A 26 4.34 -3.41 -13.14
N SER A 27 4.94 -2.45 -12.44
CA SER A 27 4.22 -1.50 -11.58
C SER A 27 3.23 -0.67 -12.38
N GLN A 28 3.61 -0.20 -13.57
CA GLN A 28 2.70 0.51 -14.48
C GLN A 28 1.51 -0.35 -14.90
N ASN A 29 1.74 -1.64 -15.20
CA ASN A 29 0.66 -2.59 -15.52
C ASN A 29 -0.28 -2.78 -14.32
N ILE A 30 0.25 -2.95 -13.11
CA ILE A 30 -0.53 -3.06 -11.88
C ILE A 30 -1.38 -1.78 -11.67
N GLN A 31 -0.77 -0.59 -11.79
CA GLN A 31 -1.49 0.68 -11.64
C GLN A 31 -2.58 0.86 -12.70
N LYS A 32 -2.35 0.41 -13.94
CA LYS A 32 -3.37 0.41 -14.99
C LYS A 32 -4.57 -0.45 -14.59
N HIS A 33 -4.35 -1.66 -14.10
CA HIS A 33 -5.45 -2.52 -13.63
C HIS A 33 -6.17 -1.95 -12.42
N LEU A 34 -5.45 -1.38 -11.45
CA LEU A 34 -6.04 -0.72 -10.29
C LEU A 34 -6.90 0.48 -10.73
N LYS A 35 -6.43 1.30 -11.67
CA LYS A 35 -7.21 2.41 -12.24
C LYS A 35 -8.54 1.92 -12.81
N GLU A 36 -8.55 0.85 -13.60
CA GLU A 36 -9.78 0.29 -14.18
C GLU A 36 -10.73 -0.30 -13.11
N ILE A 37 -10.19 -0.93 -12.07
CA ILE A 37 -10.99 -1.44 -10.95
C ILE A 37 -11.65 -0.28 -10.19
N PHE A 38 -10.88 0.74 -9.82
CA PHE A 38 -11.39 1.88 -9.06
C PHE A 38 -12.34 2.75 -9.89
N LYS A 39 -12.16 2.81 -11.22
CA LYS A 39 -13.16 3.38 -12.14
C LYS A 39 -14.51 2.70 -11.99
N LYS A 40 -14.54 1.37 -12.09
CA LYS A 40 -15.78 0.60 -11.96
C LYS A 40 -16.42 0.75 -10.58
N ILE A 41 -15.63 0.86 -9.52
CA ILE A 41 -16.13 1.12 -8.16
C ILE A 41 -16.72 2.53 -8.07
N HIS A 42 -16.04 3.53 -8.63
CA HIS A 42 -16.48 4.93 -8.63
C HIS A 42 -17.80 5.14 -9.39
N GLU A 43 -17.98 4.41 -10.50
CA GLU A 43 -19.20 4.46 -11.32
C GLU A 43 -20.43 3.81 -10.65
N GLN A 44 -20.29 3.13 -9.51
CA GLN A 44 -21.43 2.56 -8.78
C GLN A 44 -22.30 3.66 -8.12
N ASN A 45 -23.61 3.42 -8.10
CA ASN A 45 -24.59 4.33 -7.49
C ASN A 45 -24.23 4.64 -6.03
N GLY A 46 -24.19 5.93 -5.67
CA GLY A 46 -23.87 6.41 -4.32
C GLY A 46 -22.37 6.63 -4.08
N ILE A 47 -21.49 5.97 -4.83
CA ILE A 47 -20.03 6.17 -4.70
C ILE A 47 -19.62 7.41 -5.47
N LYS A 48 -20.10 7.59 -6.70
CA LYS A 48 -19.79 8.75 -7.53
C LYS A 48 -20.14 10.07 -6.83
N GLU A 49 -21.31 10.11 -6.18
CA GLU A 49 -21.79 11.29 -5.44
C GLU A 49 -20.97 11.55 -4.17
N LYS A 50 -20.45 10.50 -3.54
CA LYS A 50 -19.59 10.61 -2.34
C LYS A 50 -18.19 11.11 -2.69
N TYR A 51 -17.67 10.78 -3.87
CA TYR A 51 -16.34 11.18 -4.33
C TYR A 51 -16.39 12.00 -5.63
N PRO A 52 -17.05 13.18 -5.65
CA PRO A 52 -17.28 13.95 -6.88
C PRO A 52 -15.99 14.57 -7.46
N SER A 53 -14.96 14.76 -6.63
CA SER A 53 -13.65 15.26 -7.05
C SER A 53 -12.75 14.18 -7.65
N ASP A 54 -13.04 12.91 -7.39
CA ASP A 54 -12.24 11.80 -7.87
C ASP A 54 -12.58 11.48 -9.33
N SER A 55 -11.55 11.27 -10.12
CA SER A 55 -11.67 10.94 -11.53
C SER A 55 -10.40 10.30 -12.06
N GLU A 56 -10.44 9.83 -13.30
CA GLU A 56 -9.24 9.36 -14.02
C GLU A 56 -8.12 10.41 -14.13
N ASN A 57 -8.45 11.70 -14.03
CA ASN A 57 -7.52 12.81 -14.18
C ASN A 57 -6.92 13.27 -12.85
N THR A 58 -7.38 12.73 -11.72
CA THR A 58 -6.75 12.99 -10.42
C THR A 58 -5.35 12.35 -10.36
N ASN A 59 -4.48 12.89 -9.50
CA ASN A 59 -3.13 12.38 -9.32
C ASN A 59 -2.89 11.91 -7.87
N PRO A 60 -2.85 10.59 -7.61
CA PRO A 60 -3.15 9.49 -8.53
C PRO A 60 -4.66 9.39 -8.88
N PRO A 61 -5.04 8.67 -9.95
CA PRO A 61 -6.45 8.47 -10.30
C PRO A 61 -7.24 7.84 -9.15
N TYR A 62 -8.42 8.41 -8.85
CA TYR A 62 -9.31 8.01 -7.75
C TYR A 62 -8.65 8.08 -6.36
N LYS A 63 -7.79 9.08 -6.14
CA LYS A 63 -6.97 9.23 -4.92
C LYS A 63 -7.76 9.03 -3.63
N THR A 64 -8.83 9.80 -3.43
CA THR A 64 -9.59 9.83 -2.17
C THR A 64 -10.29 8.49 -1.93
N LEU A 65 -10.92 7.94 -2.98
CA LEU A 65 -11.57 6.64 -2.94
C LEU A 65 -10.58 5.51 -2.61
N ARG A 66 -9.37 5.55 -3.18
CA ARG A 66 -8.32 4.55 -2.91
C ARG A 66 -7.81 4.63 -1.47
N ASP A 67 -7.62 5.84 -0.95
CA ASP A 67 -7.21 6.08 0.43
C ASP A 67 -8.26 5.58 1.45
N ASP A 68 -9.53 5.88 1.20
CA ASP A 68 -10.65 5.42 2.03
C ASP A 68 -10.84 3.90 1.93
N TRP A 69 -10.71 3.33 0.73
CA TRP A 69 -10.78 1.89 0.51
C TRP A 69 -9.68 1.16 1.28
N TRP A 70 -8.44 1.66 1.24
CA TRP A 70 -7.35 1.09 2.03
C TRP A 70 -7.67 1.16 3.52
N THR A 71 -8.08 2.33 4.02
CA THR A 71 -8.41 2.54 5.44
C THR A 71 -9.51 1.59 5.92
N ALA A 72 -10.52 1.31 5.09
CA ALA A 72 -11.61 0.39 5.42
C ALA A 72 -11.20 -1.10 5.43
N ASN A 73 -10.17 -1.49 4.66
CA ASN A 73 -9.82 -2.90 4.45
C ASN A 73 -8.47 -3.32 5.06
N ARG A 74 -7.63 -2.37 5.48
CA ARG A 74 -6.26 -2.62 5.95
C ARG A 74 -6.15 -3.63 7.09
N GLU A 75 -7.11 -3.66 8.01
CA GLU A 75 -7.11 -4.64 9.11
C GLU A 75 -7.31 -6.08 8.61
N GLN A 76 -8.18 -6.27 7.62
CA GLN A 76 -8.43 -7.58 7.02
C GLN A 76 -7.21 -8.04 6.21
N ILE A 77 -6.58 -7.12 5.49
CA ILE A 77 -5.34 -7.38 4.74
C ILE A 77 -4.22 -7.77 5.69
N TRP A 78 -4.03 -7.04 6.80
CA TRP A 78 -3.06 -7.39 7.83
C TRP A 78 -3.31 -8.78 8.43
N LYS A 79 -4.58 -9.08 8.74
CA LYS A 79 -4.96 -10.41 9.23
C LYS A 79 -4.58 -11.51 8.22
N ALA A 80 -4.84 -11.28 6.93
CA ALA A 80 -4.48 -12.22 5.87
C ALA A 80 -2.97 -12.40 5.72
N MET A 81 -2.18 -11.32 5.83
CA MET A 81 -0.71 -11.40 5.78
C MET A 81 -0.10 -12.17 6.96
N ASN A 82 -0.82 -12.28 8.08
CA ASN A 82 -0.38 -13.07 9.24
C ASN A 82 -0.87 -14.53 9.20
N CYS A 83 -1.67 -14.93 8.21
CA CYS A 83 -2.12 -16.31 8.07
C CYS A 83 -0.94 -17.27 7.86
N GLY A 84 -0.93 -18.39 8.57
CA GLY A 84 0.10 -19.43 8.43
C GLY A 84 1.45 -19.10 9.09
N ASN A 85 1.58 -17.93 9.73
CA ASN A 85 2.79 -17.57 10.45
C ASN A 85 2.81 -18.24 11.83
N THR A 86 3.93 -18.87 12.21
CA THR A 86 4.11 -19.47 13.54
C THR A 86 4.26 -18.41 14.64
N THR A 87 4.63 -17.19 14.25
CA THR A 87 4.77 -16.03 15.13
C THR A 87 3.77 -14.95 14.72
N THR A 88 2.88 -14.56 15.61
CA THR A 88 1.94 -13.46 15.38
C THR A 88 2.67 -12.12 15.46
N CYS A 89 2.57 -11.30 14.40
CA CYS A 89 3.27 -10.01 14.34
C CYS A 89 2.52 -8.85 15.03
N GLY A 90 1.63 -9.18 15.96
CA GLY A 90 0.82 -8.22 16.72
C GLY A 90 -0.35 -7.64 15.94
N THR A 91 -0.83 -6.48 16.38
CA THR A 91 -1.93 -5.73 15.76
C THR A 91 -1.49 -5.06 14.47
N THR A 92 -2.46 -4.54 13.71
CA THR A 92 -2.21 -3.82 12.46
C THR A 92 -1.19 -2.69 12.69
N PRO A 93 -0.07 -2.68 11.95
CA PRO A 93 0.98 -1.67 12.11
C PRO A 93 0.49 -0.27 11.69
N LEU A 94 1.26 0.79 11.99
CA LEU A 94 0.99 2.15 11.49
C LEU A 94 1.98 2.56 10.38
N ASP A 95 2.86 1.64 10.00
CA ASP A 95 3.93 1.86 9.02
C ASP A 95 3.38 2.33 7.65
N ASP A 96 2.16 1.96 7.27
CA ASP A 96 1.46 2.42 6.06
C ASP A 96 1.07 3.90 6.06
N TYR A 97 1.25 4.63 7.17
CA TYR A 97 1.09 6.08 7.24
C TYR A 97 2.42 6.85 7.17
N ILE A 98 3.56 6.16 7.22
CA ILE A 98 4.89 6.76 7.07
C ILE A 98 5.21 6.87 5.57
N PRO A 99 5.74 8.00 5.05
CA PRO A 99 6.14 8.11 3.64
C PRO A 99 7.11 6.99 3.20
N GLN A 100 6.92 6.45 1.99
CA GLN A 100 7.66 5.27 1.52
C GLN A 100 9.17 5.48 1.48
N GLU A 101 9.62 6.67 1.09
CA GLU A 101 11.04 7.02 1.03
C GLU A 101 11.73 6.87 2.40
N LEU A 102 11.03 7.25 3.46
CA LEU A 102 11.54 7.13 4.83
C LEU A 102 11.58 5.68 5.29
N ARG A 103 10.58 4.87 4.91
CA ARG A 103 10.56 3.44 5.22
C ARG A 103 11.68 2.68 4.52
N TRP A 104 11.89 2.96 3.23
CA TRP A 104 12.98 2.34 2.46
C TRP A 104 14.35 2.77 2.96
N LEU A 105 14.52 4.04 3.38
CA LEU A 105 15.76 4.49 4.01
C LEU A 105 16.04 3.74 5.32
N ASP A 106 15.02 3.56 6.16
CA ASP A 106 15.12 2.80 7.41
C ASP A 106 15.49 1.33 7.14
N GLU A 107 14.79 0.66 6.21
CA GLU A 107 15.07 -0.73 5.82
C GLU A 107 16.48 -0.89 5.23
N TRP A 108 16.92 0.05 4.38
CA TRP A 108 18.27 0.06 3.83
C TRP A 108 19.32 0.21 4.92
N SER A 109 19.11 1.14 5.87
CA SER A 109 20.05 1.38 6.97
C SER A 109 20.21 0.15 7.87
N HIS A 110 19.11 -0.56 8.12
CA HIS A 110 19.09 -1.80 8.88
C HIS A 110 19.84 -2.90 8.13
N THR A 111 19.52 -3.07 6.85
CA THR A 111 20.13 -4.09 5.98
C THR A 111 21.64 -3.86 5.86
N TYR A 112 22.06 -2.62 5.61
CA TYR A 112 23.47 -2.24 5.56
C TYR A 112 24.20 -2.59 6.86
N CYS A 113 23.65 -2.23 8.01
CA CYS A 113 24.26 -2.54 9.31
C CYS A 113 24.40 -4.05 9.55
N VAL A 114 23.40 -4.85 9.15
CA VAL A 114 23.44 -6.31 9.26
C VAL A 114 24.51 -6.90 8.35
N GLN A 115 24.60 -6.43 7.09
CA GLN A 115 25.60 -6.92 6.15
C GLN A 115 27.01 -6.51 6.59
N ARG A 116 27.20 -5.28 7.05
CA ARG A 116 28.49 -4.78 7.54
C ARG A 116 29.05 -5.61 8.69
N LYS A 117 28.22 -6.22 9.55
CA LYS A 117 28.68 -7.09 10.65
C LYS A 117 29.17 -8.47 10.17
N LYS A 118 28.83 -8.88 8.95
CA LYS A 118 29.25 -10.17 8.37
C LYS A 118 30.63 -10.09 7.71
N TYR A 119 31.13 -8.88 7.49
CA TYR A 119 32.45 -8.57 6.95
C TYR A 119 33.29 -7.90 8.04
#